data_AF-A0A5J6HWR9-F1
#
_entry.id   AF-A0A5J6HWR9-F1
#
_cell.length_a   1.000
_cell.length_b   1.000
_cell.length_c   1.000
_cell.angle_alpha   90.00
_cell.angle_beta   90.00
_cell.angle_gamma   90.00
#
_symmetry.space_group_name_H-M   'P 1'
#
loop_
_entity.id
_entity.type
_entity.pdbx_description
1 polymer ?
#
loop_
_entity_poly.entity_id
_entity_poly.type
_entity_poly.pdbx_seq_one_letter_code
_entity_poly.pdbx_strand_id
1 'polypeptide(L)'
;MPYSATWSWRHEPGGRAGPSALHVLKRARVVSANKFWTVLARFPSGVTLGTARGDRGGARGLTASAFCSVSWDPPLVLAGVARSARTLTAIQEAGRFEISHLGDHIARW
;
A
#
# COMPACT_ATOMS: atom_id res chain seq x y z
N MET A 1 2.89 -28.24 -7.19
CA MET A 1 2.53 -27.35 -8.31
C MET A 1 3.24 -26.02 -8.09
N PRO A 2 4.39 -25.70 -8.70
CA PRO A 2 4.96 -24.37 -8.54
C PRO A 2 4.42 -23.44 -9.63
N TYR A 3 3.65 -22.44 -9.21
CA TYR A 3 3.31 -21.27 -10.01
C TYR A 3 4.59 -20.44 -10.18
N SER A 4 5.26 -20.54 -11.33
CA SER A 4 6.34 -19.62 -11.71
C SER A 4 5.80 -18.65 -12.75
N ALA A 5 5.37 -17.47 -12.33
CA ALA A 5 5.22 -16.33 -13.22
C ALA A 5 6.52 -15.53 -13.20
N THR A 6 7.49 -15.93 -14.04
CA THR A 6 8.74 -15.20 -14.21
C THR A 6 8.49 -14.04 -15.16
N TRP A 7 8.34 -12.83 -14.63
CA TRP A 7 8.29 -11.60 -15.42
C TRP A 7 9.72 -11.12 -15.65
N SER A 8 10.23 -11.26 -16.87
CA SER A 8 11.51 -10.67 -17.28
C SER A 8 11.26 -9.53 -18.26
N TRP A 9 11.46 -8.29 -17.81
CA TRP A 9 11.59 -7.16 -18.74
C TRP A 9 13.01 -7.23 -19.33
N ARG A 10 13.16 -7.79 -20.54
CA ARG A 10 14.45 -7.77 -21.24
C ARG A 10 14.59 -6.44 -21.99
N HIS A 11 15.54 -5.60 -21.55
CA HIS A 11 16.11 -4.55 -22.41
C HIS A 11 16.88 -5.26 -23.54
N GLU A 12 16.28 -5.37 -24.73
CA GLU A 12 17.01 -5.67 -25.95
C GLU A 12 17.83 -4.43 -26.33
N PRO A 13 19.17 -4.49 -26.40
CA PRO A 13 19.97 -3.36 -26.85
C PRO A 13 19.87 -3.26 -28.38
N GLY A 14 18.96 -2.40 -28.86
CA GLY A 14 18.81 -2.11 -30.29
C GLY A 14 17.37 -2.10 -30.81
N GLY A 15 16.39 -2.51 -30.01
CA GLY A 15 14.98 -2.46 -30.39
C GLY A 15 14.37 -1.09 -30.12
N ARG A 16 14.04 -0.34 -31.18
CA ARG A 16 13.25 0.90 -31.10
C ARG A 16 12.00 0.62 -30.24
N ALA A 17 11.91 1.26 -29.07
CA ALA A 17 10.78 1.10 -28.16
C ALA A 17 9.47 1.36 -28.92
N GLY A 18 8.68 0.30 -29.12
CA GLY A 18 7.36 0.42 -29.72
C GLY A 18 6.48 1.33 -28.85
N PRO A 19 5.77 2.31 -29.42
CA PRO A 19 5.04 3.33 -28.66
C PRO A 19 3.76 2.85 -27.93
N SER A 20 3.61 1.58 -27.57
CA SER A 20 2.29 1.00 -27.23
C SER A 20 2.05 0.61 -25.76
N ALA A 21 2.92 0.94 -24.81
CA ALA A 21 2.63 0.74 -23.37
C ALA A 21 2.06 2.00 -22.67
N LEU A 22 2.18 3.16 -23.31
CA LEU A 22 1.56 4.40 -22.86
C LEU A 22 0.42 4.75 -23.82
N HIS A 23 -0.61 3.90 -23.88
CA HIS A 23 -1.91 4.40 -24.31
C HIS A 23 -2.35 5.41 -23.25
N VAL A 24 -2.01 6.66 -23.54
CA VAL A 24 -2.44 7.88 -22.88
C VAL A 24 -3.85 7.68 -22.35
N LEU A 25 -4.01 7.69 -21.03
CA LEU A 25 -5.30 7.77 -20.36
C LEU A 25 -5.95 9.11 -20.76
N LYS A 26 -6.52 9.14 -21.97
CA LYS A 26 -7.21 10.30 -22.52
C LYS A 26 -8.50 10.48 -21.72
N ARG A 27 -8.41 11.37 -20.74
CA ARG A 27 -9.45 11.86 -19.81
C ARG A 27 -9.82 10.92 -18.66
N ALA A 28 -9.05 10.97 -17.58
CA ALA A 28 -9.59 10.66 -16.26
C ALA A 28 -10.73 11.65 -15.95
N ARG A 29 -11.98 11.15 -15.86
CA ARG A 29 -13.11 11.96 -15.39
C ARG A 29 -12.96 12.17 -13.89
N VAL A 30 -13.22 13.38 -13.41
CA VAL A 30 -13.31 13.66 -11.98
C VAL A 30 -14.44 12.79 -11.39
N VAL A 31 -14.09 11.98 -10.39
CA VAL A 31 -15.03 11.13 -9.64
C VAL A 31 -15.35 11.83 -8.33
N SER A 32 -16.62 11.88 -7.94
CA SER A 32 -17.00 12.43 -6.62
C SER A 32 -16.46 11.55 -5.50
N ALA A 33 -16.09 12.16 -4.37
CA ALA A 33 -15.56 11.43 -3.22
C ALA A 33 -16.50 10.28 -2.78
N ASN A 34 -17.81 10.52 -2.73
CA ASN A 34 -18.78 9.49 -2.35
C ASN A 34 -18.76 8.28 -3.30
N LYS A 35 -18.70 8.52 -4.61
CA LYS A 35 -18.65 7.44 -5.61
C LYS A 35 -17.35 6.65 -5.50
N PHE A 36 -16.22 7.33 -5.26
CA PHE A 36 -14.94 6.68 -5.01
C PHE A 36 -14.98 5.76 -3.79
N TRP A 37 -15.47 6.27 -2.65
CA TRP A 37 -15.57 5.48 -1.41
C TRP A 37 -16.55 4.30 -1.55
N THR A 38 -17.67 4.49 -2.24
CA THR A 38 -18.64 3.40 -2.49
C THR A 38 -18.02 2.25 -3.28
N VAL A 39 -17.16 2.55 -4.24
CA VAL A 39 -16.45 1.51 -5.01
C VAL A 39 -15.40 0.83 -4.13
N LEU A 40 -14.59 1.59 -3.39
CA LEU A 40 -13.57 1.02 -2.51
C LEU A 40 -14.15 0.15 -1.38
N ALA A 41 -15.31 0.51 -0.84
CA ALA A 41 -15.97 -0.26 0.21
C ALA A 41 -16.37 -1.68 -0.24
N ARG A 42 -16.42 -1.95 -1.54
CA ARG A 42 -16.72 -3.28 -2.11
C ARG A 42 -15.49 -4.16 -2.27
N PHE A 43 -14.28 -3.62 -2.13
CA PHE A 43 -13.06 -4.38 -2.26
C PHE A 43 -12.74 -5.05 -0.91
N PRO A 44 -12.78 -6.39 -0.81
CA PRO A 44 -12.47 -7.08 0.44
C PRO A 44 -11.00 -6.87 0.79
N SER A 45 -10.73 -6.49 2.03
CA SER A 45 -9.39 -6.29 2.57
C SER A 45 -9.33 -6.82 4.00
N GLY A 46 -8.16 -7.28 4.41
CA GLY A 46 -7.87 -7.46 5.83
C GLY A 46 -7.71 -6.11 6.54
N VAL A 47 -7.60 -6.14 7.87
CA VAL A 47 -7.25 -4.97 8.67
C VAL A 47 -5.85 -5.15 9.22
N THR A 48 -5.05 -4.10 9.12
CA THR A 48 -3.70 -4.05 9.69
C THR A 48 -3.60 -2.97 10.75
N LEU A 49 -2.81 -3.21 11.80
CA LEU A 49 -2.41 -2.23 12.78
C LEU A 49 -0.99 -1.79 12.44
N GLY A 50 -0.82 -0.51 12.10
CA GLY A 50 0.48 0.10 11.97
C GLY A 50 0.88 0.81 13.25
N THR A 51 2.07 0.54 13.78
CA THR A 51 2.59 1.19 14.99
C THR A 51 3.95 1.83 14.76
N ALA A 52 4.19 2.93 15.48
CA ALA A 52 5.50 3.58 15.53
C ALA A 52 5.72 4.21 16.91
N ARG A 53 6.99 4.36 17.28
CA ARG A 53 7.42 5.05 18.49
C ARG A 53 8.40 6.15 18.10
N GLY A 54 7.91 7.39 18.10
CA GLY A 54 8.76 8.57 17.88
C GLY A 54 9.68 8.84 19.07
N ASP A 55 10.60 9.79 18.90
CA ASP A 55 11.68 10.07 19.86
C ASP A 55 11.19 10.51 21.24
N ARG A 56 9.97 11.05 21.32
CA ARG A 56 9.31 11.44 22.58
C ARG A 56 8.67 10.25 23.33
N GLY A 57 8.97 9.02 22.94
CA GLY A 57 8.60 7.79 23.66
C GLY A 57 7.13 7.37 23.56
N GLY A 58 6.26 8.20 22.97
CA GLY A 58 4.83 7.88 22.81
C GLY A 58 4.58 6.89 21.68
N ALA A 59 4.05 5.71 22.01
CA ALA A 59 3.54 4.78 21.00
C ALA A 59 2.33 5.38 20.27
N ARG A 60 2.35 5.35 18.94
CA ARG A 60 1.23 5.76 18.07
C ARG A 60 0.83 4.58 17.19
N GLY A 61 -0.47 4.44 16.98
CA GLY A 61 -1.06 3.37 16.20
C GLY A 61 -2.05 3.90 15.16
N LEU A 62 -2.24 3.17 14.07
CA LEU A 62 -3.30 3.40 13.10
C LEU A 62 -3.85 2.05 12.62
N THR A 63 -5.14 2.01 12.30
CA THR A 63 -5.71 0.91 11.53
C THR A 63 -5.67 1.25 10.04
N ALA A 64 -5.25 0.30 9.20
CA ALA A 64 -5.19 0.45 7.76
C ALA A 64 -5.68 -0.80 7.04
N SER A 65 -6.56 -0.59 6.06
CA SER A 65 -6.94 -1.58 5.05
C SER A 65 -6.19 -1.39 3.73
N ALA A 66 -5.52 -0.25 3.53
CA ALA A 66 -4.70 0.05 2.37
C ALA A 66 -3.29 -0.55 2.51
N PHE A 67 -3.18 -1.87 2.51
CA PHE A 67 -1.93 -2.62 2.64
C PHE A 67 -1.74 -3.60 1.48
N CYS A 68 -0.52 -3.72 0.95
CA CYS A 68 -0.18 -4.74 -0.04
C CYS A 68 1.30 -5.15 0.01
N SER A 69 1.59 -6.37 -0.45
CA SER A 69 2.95 -6.80 -0.77
C SER A 69 3.39 -6.19 -2.11
N VAL A 70 4.65 -5.76 -2.19
CA VAL A 70 5.22 -5.10 -3.37
C VAL A 70 6.31 -5.96 -4.01
N SER A 71 7.20 -6.53 -3.19
CA SER A 71 8.28 -7.40 -3.66
C SER A 71 8.58 -8.49 -2.64
N TRP A 72 9.05 -9.63 -3.12
CA TRP A 72 9.62 -10.69 -2.29
C TRP A 72 11.12 -10.52 -2.10
N ASP A 73 11.83 -10.01 -3.12
CA ASP A 73 13.28 -9.83 -3.10
C ASP A 73 13.66 -8.44 -3.67
N PRO A 74 14.06 -7.48 -2.81
CA PRO A 74 14.00 -7.54 -1.36
C PRO A 74 12.54 -7.59 -0.86
N PRO A 75 12.27 -8.11 0.35
CA PRO A 75 10.91 -8.18 0.89
C PRO A 75 10.38 -6.78 1.19
N LEU A 76 9.36 -6.36 0.42
CA LEU A 76 8.78 -5.03 0.49
C LEU A 76 7.26 -5.09 0.60
N VAL A 77 6.72 -4.20 1.43
CA VAL A 77 5.28 -3.97 1.61
C VAL A 77 4.99 -2.48 1.52
N LEU A 78 3.74 -2.14 1.21
CA LEU A 78 3.23 -0.77 1.18
C LEU A 78 2.02 -0.66 2.10
N ALA A 79 1.97 0.44 2.86
CA ALA A 79 0.81 0.83 3.66
C ALA A 79 0.43 2.29 3.34
N GLY A 80 -0.83 2.53 3.01
CA GLY A 80 -1.37 3.87 2.79
C GLY A 80 -1.64 4.57 4.11
N VAL A 81 -0.94 5.68 4.39
CA VAL A 81 -1.11 6.50 5.59
C VAL A 81 -1.58 7.89 5.20
N ALA A 82 -2.65 8.37 5.83
CA ALA A 82 -3.12 9.73 5.63
C ALA A 82 -2.08 10.74 6.12
N ARG A 83 -1.86 11.82 5.35
CA ARG A 83 -0.94 12.91 5.74
C ARG A 83 -1.31 13.58 7.07
N SER A 84 -2.59 13.54 7.45
CA SER A 84 -3.11 14.06 8.72
C SER A 84 -2.97 13.10 9.90
N ALA A 85 -2.50 11.86 9.68
CA ALA A 85 -2.39 10.88 10.74
C ALA A 85 -1.25 11.24 11.70
N ARG A 86 -1.55 11.32 13.01
CA ARG A 86 -0.52 11.51 14.06
C ARG A 86 0.56 10.42 14.04
N THR A 87 0.19 9.22 13.62
CA THR A 87 1.11 8.09 13.48
C THR A 87 2.11 8.33 12.35
N LEU A 88 1.77 9.07 11.29
CA LEU A 88 2.72 9.43 10.23
C LEU A 88 3.91 10.23 10.80
N THR A 89 3.64 11.20 11.67
CA THR A 89 4.69 11.98 12.34
C THR A 89 5.61 11.05 13.15
N ALA A 90 5.05 10.12 13.91
CA ALA A 90 5.86 9.16 14.68
C ALA A 90 6.67 8.20 13.79
N ILE A 91 6.13 7.79 12.63
CA ILE A 91 6.85 6.97 11.64
C ILE A 91 8.04 7.76 11.08
N GLN A 92 7.83 9.04 10.75
CA GLN A 92 8.86 9.92 10.20
C GLN A 92 9.98 10.19 11.20
N GLU A 93 9.64 10.45 12.47
CA GLU A 93 10.62 10.61 13.56
C GLU A 93 11.41 9.32 13.78
N ALA A 94 10.73 8.17 13.87
CA ALA A 94 11.37 6.90 14.20
C ALA A 94 12.19 6.27 13.05
N GLY A 95 11.93 6.67 11.80
CA GLY A 95 12.47 6.06 10.59
C GLY A 95 12.03 4.60 10.37
N ARG A 96 11.09 4.09 11.18
CA ARG A 96 10.62 2.70 11.16
C ARG A 96 9.18 2.60 11.67
N PHE A 97 8.51 1.53 11.30
CA PHE A 97 7.17 1.19 11.75
C PHE A 97 6.95 -0.31 11.68
N GLU A 98 5.98 -0.80 12.43
CA GLU A 98 5.59 -2.21 12.45
C GLU A 98 4.17 -2.34 11.88
N ILE A 99 3.89 -3.47 11.22
CA ILE A 99 2.57 -3.82 10.70
C ILE A 99 2.15 -5.18 11.29
N SER A 100 0.98 -5.23 11.90
CA SER A 100 0.34 -6.46 12.38
C SER A 100 -0.98 -6.69 11.67
N HIS A 101 -1.19 -7.89 11.11
CA HIS A 101 -2.51 -8.28 10.59
C HIS A 101 -3.45 -8.63 11.74
N LEU A 102 -4.65 -8.04 11.77
CA LEU A 102 -5.66 -8.38 12.76
C LEU A 102 -6.51 -9.56 12.27
N GLY A 103 -6.63 -10.57 13.12
CA GLY A 103 -7.59 -11.65 12.94
C GLY A 103 -8.95 -11.35 13.58
N ASP A 104 -9.93 -12.20 13.29
CA ASP A 104 -11.34 -12.00 13.69
C ASP A 104 -11.58 -11.93 15.20
N HIS A 105 -10.65 -12.44 16.02
CA HIS A 105 -10.76 -12.50 17.48
C HIS A 105 -10.46 -11.16 18.18
N ILE A 106 -9.85 -10.19 17.47
CA ILE A 106 -9.37 -8.94 18.07
C ILE A 106 -10.43 -7.82 17.98
N ALA A 107 -11.51 -8.01 17.21
CA ALA A 107 -12.57 -7.02 17.02
C ALA A 107 -13.59 -6.94 18.18
N ARG A 108 -13.37 -7.65 19.30
CA ARG A 108 -14.34 -7.83 20.40
C ARG A 108 -14.00 -7.09 21.71
N TRP A 109 -13.17 -6.05 21.67
CA TRP A 109 -12.82 -5.26 22.86
C TRP A 109 -13.52 -3.90 22.86
#